data_AF-A0A559KRK9-F1
#
_entry.id   AF-A0A559KRK9-F1
#
_cell.length_a   1.000
_cell.length_b   1.000
_cell.length_c   1.000
_cell.angle_alpha   90.00
_cell.angle_beta   90.00
_cell.angle_gamma   90.00
#
_symmetry.space_group_name_H-M   'P 1'
#
loop_
_entity.id
_entity.type
_entity.pdbx_description
1 polymer ?
#
loop_
_entity_poly.entity_id
_entity_poly.type
_entity_poly.pdbx_seq_one_letter_code
_entity_poly.pdbx_strand_id
1 'polypeptide(L)'
;MSQSNKESQIVLALQAYQADPKLSLRRAVKIYDVSFDALNRRHHGIPARSDCIPNSRKLDDLEEQVMVQYILDLDSRGFPPRHRDVEEMANRLLADRDASPVGKRWAINFIKRQPELKTRFQRKYDYQRAKCEDPTIIRNWFRLVQNTIAKYGIRSDDI
;
A
#
# COMPACT_ATOMS: atom_id res chain seq x y z
N MET A 1 28.50 11.15 4.34
CA MET A 1 28.63 12.26 3.36
C MET A 1 27.25 12.59 2.84
N SER A 2 26.72 13.75 3.25
CA SER A 2 25.37 14.20 2.90
C SER A 2 25.34 14.51 1.40
N GLN A 3 24.65 13.70 0.59
CA GLN A 3 24.26 14.14 -0.74
C GLN A 3 23.37 15.36 -0.54
N SER A 4 23.94 16.56 -0.70
CA SER A 4 23.18 17.79 -0.85
C SER A 4 22.08 17.52 -1.86
N ASN A 5 20.82 17.57 -1.41
CA ASN A 5 19.68 17.30 -2.26
C ASN A 5 19.72 18.34 -3.40
N LYS A 6 19.98 17.92 -4.64
CA LYS A 6 20.15 18.85 -5.76
C LYS A 6 18.92 19.76 -5.92
N GLU A 7 17.73 19.25 -5.59
CA GLU A 7 16.50 20.04 -5.57
C GLU A 7 16.49 21.10 -4.49
N SER A 8 17.05 20.85 -3.29
CA SER A 8 17.08 21.87 -2.24
C SER A 8 17.94 23.06 -2.64
N GLN A 9 19.05 22.84 -3.34
CA GLN A 9 19.89 23.92 -3.87
C GLN A 9 19.15 24.72 -4.96
N ILE A 10 18.36 24.04 -5.80
CA ILE A 10 17.56 24.72 -6.82
C ILE A 10 16.47 25.59 -6.18
N VAL A 11 15.81 25.10 -5.13
CA VAL A 11 14.81 25.87 -4.36
C VAL A 11 15.45 27.09 -3.70
N LEU A 12 16.62 26.94 -3.08
CA LEU A 12 17.37 28.06 -2.48
C LEU A 12 17.77 29.09 -3.54
N ALA A 13 18.28 28.65 -4.69
CA ALA A 13 18.64 29.53 -5.80
C ALA A 13 17.42 30.31 -6.34
N LEU A 14 16.25 29.68 -6.36
CA LEU A 14 15.00 30.33 -6.74
C LEU A 14 14.53 31.38 -5.72
N GLN A 15 14.61 31.06 -4.44
CA GLN A 15 14.28 31.99 -3.36
C GLN A 15 15.20 33.21 -3.39
N ALA A 16 16.50 33.00 -3.61
CA ALA A 16 17.47 34.08 -3.75
C ALA A 16 17.18 34.98 -4.97
N TYR A 17 16.79 34.38 -6.09
CA TYR A 17 16.35 35.11 -7.28
C TYR A 17 15.07 35.92 -7.05
N GLN A 18 14.10 35.38 -6.32
CA GLN A 18 12.86 36.08 -5.98
C GLN A 18 13.08 37.22 -4.97
N ALA A 19 14.06 37.07 -4.08
CA ALA A 19 14.36 38.06 -3.04
C ALA A 19 15.18 39.26 -3.55
N ASP A 20 16.00 39.08 -4.59
CA ASP A 20 16.86 40.13 -5.13
C ASP A 20 16.49 40.52 -6.58
N PRO A 21 15.86 41.70 -6.79
CA PRO A 21 15.50 42.19 -8.12
C PRO A 21 16.68 42.41 -9.08
N LYS A 22 17.92 42.52 -8.57
CA LYS A 22 19.13 42.70 -9.38
C LYS A 22 19.79 41.37 -9.75
N LEU A 23 19.37 40.27 -9.13
CA LEU A 23 19.92 38.95 -9.38
C LEU A 23 19.29 38.37 -10.65
N SER A 24 20.11 38.07 -11.67
CA SER A 24 19.61 37.33 -12.83
C SER A 24 19.58 35.83 -12.55
N LEU A 25 18.66 35.12 -13.20
CA LEU A 25 18.55 33.66 -13.11
C LEU A 25 19.89 32.96 -13.41
N ARG A 26 20.63 33.45 -14.42
CA ARG A 26 21.98 32.94 -14.77
C ARG A 26 23.03 33.18 -13.69
N ARG A 27 22.90 34.26 -12.91
CA ARG A 27 23.81 34.55 -11.81
C ARG A 27 23.50 33.68 -10.60
N ALA A 28 22.21 33.43 -10.31
CA ALA A 28 21.78 32.48 -9.29
C ALA A 28 22.34 31.07 -9.55
N VAL A 29 22.25 30.59 -10.80
CA VAL A 29 22.85 29.32 -11.24
C VAL A 29 24.33 29.21 -10.89
N LYS A 30 25.11 30.27 -11.14
CA LYS A 30 26.55 30.29 -10.83
C LYS A 30 26.85 30.33 -9.34
N ILE A 31 26.04 31.05 -8.55
CA ILE A 31 26.26 31.19 -7.09
C ILE A 31 25.95 29.87 -6.37
N TYR A 32 24.87 29.20 -6.77
CA TYR A 32 24.37 28.00 -6.11
C TYR A 32 24.83 26.69 -6.79
N ASP A 33 25.65 26.79 -7.85
CA ASP A 33 26.17 25.65 -8.62
C ASP A 33 25.08 24.64 -9.05
N VAL A 34 23.98 25.17 -9.61
CA VAL A 34 22.84 24.37 -10.09
C VAL A 34 22.74 24.37 -11.62
N SER A 35 22.02 23.41 -12.19
CA SER A 35 21.72 23.42 -13.63
C SER A 35 20.76 24.57 -13.98
N PHE A 36 21.09 25.33 -15.02
CA PHE A 36 20.21 26.40 -15.52
C PHE A 36 18.85 25.87 -15.94
N ASP A 37 18.79 24.75 -16.66
CA ASP A 37 17.52 24.16 -17.10
C ASP A 37 16.64 23.74 -15.93
N ALA A 38 17.24 23.20 -14.87
CA ALA A 38 16.49 22.78 -13.69
C ALA A 38 15.91 23.99 -12.93
N LEU A 39 16.73 25.04 -12.74
CA LEU A 39 16.27 26.29 -12.12
C LEU A 39 15.20 26.99 -12.96
N ASN A 40 15.38 27.05 -14.29
CA ASN A 40 14.43 27.66 -15.21
C ASN A 40 13.09 26.91 -15.21
N ARG A 41 13.10 25.57 -15.18
CA ARG A 41 11.87 24.78 -15.05
C ARG A 41 11.11 25.11 -13.77
N ARG A 42 11.80 25.15 -12.62
CA ARG A 42 11.18 25.50 -11.32
C ARG A 42 10.67 26.95 -11.32
N HIS A 43 11.39 27.87 -11.96
CA HIS A 43 10.96 29.26 -12.11
C HIS A 43 9.63 29.37 -12.88
N HIS A 44 9.45 28.53 -13.89
CA HIS A 44 8.18 28.41 -14.63
C HIS A 44 7.14 27.53 -13.93
N GLY A 45 7.34 27.20 -12.65
CA GLY A 45 6.38 26.41 -11.85
C GLY A 45 6.36 24.92 -12.15
N ILE A 46 7.32 24.39 -12.93
CA ILE A 46 7.41 22.95 -13.20
C ILE A 46 8.05 22.27 -11.98
N PRO A 47 7.36 21.35 -11.29
CA PRO A 47 7.88 20.68 -10.09
C PRO A 47 8.92 19.61 -10.42
N ALA A 48 9.62 19.10 -9.40
CA ALA A 48 10.58 18.02 -9.59
C ALA A 48 9.89 16.72 -9.96
N ARG A 49 10.61 15.86 -10.68
CA ARG A 49 10.04 14.58 -11.11
C ARG A 49 9.66 13.70 -9.91
N SER A 50 10.37 13.84 -8.78
CA SER A 50 10.04 13.20 -7.50
C SER A 50 8.71 13.67 -6.92
N ASP A 51 8.35 14.93 -7.18
CA ASP A 51 7.18 15.59 -6.59
C ASP A 51 5.97 15.50 -7.54
N CYS A 52 6.21 15.15 -8.81
CA CYS A 52 5.15 14.89 -9.78
C CYS A 52 4.41 13.59 -9.44
N ILE A 53 3.07 13.67 -9.39
CA ILE A 53 2.21 12.49 -9.36
C ILE A 53 2.41 11.71 -10.67
N PRO A 54 2.73 10.40 -10.62
CA PRO A 54 2.87 9.61 -11.82
C PRO A 54 1.51 9.39 -12.48
N ASN A 55 1.43 9.50 -13.80
CA ASN A 55 0.21 9.25 -14.59
C ASN A 55 -0.39 7.84 -14.35
N SER A 56 0.41 6.91 -13.82
CA SER A 56 -0.01 5.56 -13.46
C SER A 56 -0.68 5.47 -12.08
N ARG A 57 -0.83 6.57 -11.32
CA ARG A 57 -1.52 6.55 -10.03
C ARG A 57 -3.01 6.29 -10.18
N LYS A 58 -3.65 6.90 -11.20
CA LYS A 58 -5.08 6.78 -11.57
C LYS A 58 -6.10 7.25 -10.53
N LEU A 59 -5.84 7.00 -9.24
CA LEU A 59 -6.68 7.39 -8.12
C LEU A 59 -6.11 8.61 -7.39
N ASP A 60 -7.01 9.36 -6.76
CA ASP A 60 -6.69 10.47 -5.87
C ASP A 60 -6.19 10.00 -4.49
N ASP A 61 -5.59 10.89 -3.71
CA ASP A 61 -5.10 10.63 -2.35
C ASP A 61 -6.19 10.01 -1.47
N LEU A 62 -7.39 10.60 -1.50
CA LEU A 62 -8.53 10.13 -0.70
C LEU A 62 -9.00 8.73 -1.13
N GLU A 63 -9.06 8.48 -2.44
CA GLU A 63 -9.46 7.17 -2.96
C GLU A 63 -8.46 6.09 -2.60
N GLU A 64 -7.16 6.38 -2.74
CA GLU A 64 -6.12 5.44 -2.33
C GLU A 64 -6.21 5.14 -0.83
N GLN A 65 -6.48 6.15 0.01
CA GLN A 65 -6.66 5.96 1.45
C GLN A 65 -7.85 5.07 1.78
N VAL A 66 -9.02 5.34 1.17
CA VAL A 66 -10.23 4.52 1.38
C VAL A 66 -9.99 3.08 0.89
N MET A 67 -9.33 2.90 -0.24
CA MET A 67 -8.96 1.57 -0.73
C MET A 67 -8.03 0.83 0.24
N VAL A 68 -7.01 1.48 0.78
CA VAL A 68 -6.10 0.87 1.78
C VAL A 68 -6.90 0.44 3.00
N GLN A 69 -7.74 1.32 3.55
CA GLN A 69 -8.55 1.02 4.72
C GLN A 69 -9.50 -0.16 4.48
N TYR A 70 -10.14 -0.21 3.31
CA TYR A 70 -11.01 -1.33 2.94
C TYR A 70 -10.25 -2.65 2.77
N ILE A 71 -9.04 -2.62 2.20
CA ILE A 71 -8.17 -3.82 2.10
C ILE A 71 -7.82 -4.34 3.50
N LEU A 72 -7.50 -3.44 4.44
CA LEU A 72 -7.18 -3.81 5.82
C LEU A 72 -8.40 -4.35 6.57
N ASP A 73 -9.60 -3.79 6.36
CA ASP A 73 -10.85 -4.33 6.91
C ASP A 73 -11.09 -5.76 6.42
N LEU A 74 -10.97 -5.99 5.11
CA LEU A 74 -11.13 -7.32 4.52
C LEU A 74 -10.13 -8.35 5.07
N ASP A 75 -8.86 -7.96 5.23
CA ASP A 75 -7.83 -8.81 5.83
C ASP A 75 -8.15 -9.14 7.30
N SER A 76 -8.61 -8.15 8.07
CA SER A 76 -8.99 -8.35 9.49
C SER A 76 -10.13 -9.35 9.67
N ARG A 77 -10.99 -9.49 8.65
CA ARG A 77 -12.11 -10.44 8.62
C ARG A 77 -11.71 -11.81 8.05
N GLY A 78 -10.45 -12.01 7.70
CA GLY A 78 -9.93 -13.26 7.13
C GLY A 78 -10.14 -13.40 5.63
N PHE A 79 -10.47 -12.32 4.91
CA PHE A 79 -10.70 -12.31 3.47
C PHE A 79 -9.71 -11.39 2.72
N PRO A 80 -8.38 -11.65 2.79
CA PRO A 80 -7.41 -10.79 2.11
C PRO A 80 -7.65 -10.76 0.60
N PRO A 81 -7.82 -9.56 -0.01
CA PRO A 81 -8.08 -9.43 -1.44
C PRO A 81 -6.85 -9.78 -2.28
N ARG A 82 -7.07 -10.37 -3.46
CA ARG A 82 -6.02 -10.62 -4.45
C ARG A 82 -5.78 -9.38 -5.30
N HIS A 83 -4.65 -9.36 -6.03
CA HIS A 83 -4.35 -8.28 -6.97
C HIS A 83 -5.48 -7.95 -7.95
N ARG A 84 -6.17 -8.99 -8.45
CA ARG A 84 -7.31 -8.82 -9.35
C ARG A 84 -8.49 -8.13 -8.66
N ASP A 85 -8.74 -8.47 -7.39
CA ASP A 85 -9.85 -7.89 -6.62
C ASP A 85 -9.57 -6.40 -6.36
N VAL A 86 -8.31 -6.05 -6.05
CA VAL A 86 -7.85 -4.65 -5.90
C VAL A 86 -7.96 -3.86 -7.21
N GLU A 87 -7.59 -4.48 -8.34
CA GLU A 87 -7.76 -3.90 -9.67
C GLU A 87 -9.24 -3.63 -9.99
N GLU A 88 -10.12 -4.59 -9.68
CA GLU A 88 -11.56 -4.46 -9.91
C GLU A 88 -12.17 -3.36 -9.05
N MET A 89 -11.81 -3.27 -7.76
CA MET A 89 -12.23 -2.19 -6.88
C MET A 89 -11.85 -0.80 -7.43
N ALA A 90 -10.61 -0.64 -7.88
CA ALA A 90 -10.15 0.62 -8.47
C ALA A 90 -10.90 0.94 -9.77
N ASN A 91 -11.13 -0.07 -10.61
CA ASN A 91 -11.87 0.12 -11.86
C ASN A 91 -13.34 0.49 -11.63
N ARG A 92 -13.97 0.03 -10.55
CA ARG A 92 -15.33 0.48 -10.16
C ARG A 92 -15.34 1.97 -9.84
N LEU A 93 -14.41 2.45 -9.02
CA LEU A 93 -14.28 3.88 -8.71
C LEU A 93 -14.01 4.72 -9.95
N LEU A 94 -13.18 4.22 -10.87
CA LEU A 94 -12.90 4.92 -12.13
C LEU A 94 -14.11 4.92 -13.07
N ALA A 95 -14.88 3.83 -13.13
CA ALA A 95 -16.09 3.76 -13.93
C ALA A 95 -17.15 4.76 -13.46
N ASP A 96 -17.31 4.94 -12.14
CA ASP A 96 -18.22 5.95 -11.56
C ASP A 96 -17.83 7.40 -11.94
N ARG A 97 -16.60 7.61 -12.43
CA ARG A 97 -16.07 8.90 -12.88
C ARG A 97 -15.91 9.00 -14.40
N ASP A 98 -16.43 8.04 -15.15
CA ASP A 98 -16.24 7.92 -16.60
C ASP A 98 -14.75 7.90 -17.02
N ALA A 99 -13.87 7.37 -16.17
CA ALA A 99 -12.43 7.33 -16.40
C ALA A 99 -11.96 5.98 -16.96
N SER A 100 -10.89 6.00 -17.77
CA SER A 100 -10.33 4.78 -18.35
C SER A 100 -9.73 3.86 -17.28
N PRO A 101 -9.89 2.53 -17.42
CA PRO A 101 -9.48 1.55 -16.43
C PRO A 101 -7.98 1.58 -16.15
N VAL A 102 -7.60 0.98 -15.03
CA VAL A 102 -6.20 0.83 -14.63
C VAL A 102 -5.48 -0.18 -15.54
N GLY A 103 -4.16 -0.04 -15.66
CA GLY A 103 -3.35 -0.98 -16.42
C GLY A 103 -3.00 -2.26 -15.64
N LYS A 104 -2.61 -3.33 -16.34
CA LYS A 104 -2.30 -4.66 -15.77
C LYS A 104 -1.32 -4.68 -14.58
N ARG A 105 -0.38 -3.73 -14.51
CA ARG A 105 0.62 -3.64 -13.42
C ARG A 105 0.21 -2.69 -12.31
N TRP A 106 -0.95 -2.06 -12.43
CA TRP A 106 -1.39 -1.01 -11.52
C TRP A 106 -1.53 -1.51 -10.08
N ALA A 107 -2.28 -2.60 -9.85
CA ALA A 107 -2.50 -3.13 -8.50
C ALA A 107 -1.19 -3.54 -7.80
N ILE A 108 -0.25 -4.12 -8.54
CA ILE A 108 1.08 -4.48 -8.02
C ILE A 108 1.85 -3.22 -7.60
N ASN A 109 1.85 -2.20 -8.45
CA ASN A 109 2.55 -0.94 -8.16
C ASN A 109 1.87 -0.16 -7.04
N PHE A 110 0.53 -0.16 -6.98
CA PHE A 110 -0.25 0.43 -5.90
C PHE A 110 0.18 -0.16 -4.55
N ILE A 111 0.16 -1.49 -4.41
CA ILE A 111 0.59 -2.14 -3.16
C ILE A 111 2.05 -1.84 -2.83
N LYS A 112 2.95 -1.79 -3.82
CA LYS A 112 4.36 -1.42 -3.58
C LYS A 112 4.55 0.02 -3.07
N ARG A 113 3.64 0.94 -3.41
CA ARG A 113 3.70 2.34 -2.93
C ARG A 113 3.16 2.49 -1.50
N GLN A 114 2.29 1.59 -1.05
CA GLN A 114 1.63 1.68 0.25
C GLN A 114 2.41 0.88 1.31
N PRO A 115 3.10 1.55 2.27
CA PRO A 115 3.91 0.85 3.28
C PRO A 115 3.07 0.00 4.24
N GLU A 116 1.79 0.31 4.37
CA GLU A 116 0.82 -0.41 5.21
C GLU A 116 0.41 -1.77 4.60
N LEU A 117 0.53 -1.94 3.29
CA LEU A 117 0.10 -3.13 2.59
C LEU A 117 1.27 -4.08 2.33
N LYS A 118 1.06 -5.38 2.58
CA LYS A 118 2.04 -6.43 2.26
C LYS A 118 1.37 -7.60 1.57
N THR A 119 1.96 -8.08 0.49
CA THR A 119 1.53 -9.32 -0.15
C THR A 119 2.04 -10.53 0.62
N ARG A 120 1.17 -11.51 0.82
CA ARG A 120 1.52 -12.80 1.42
C ARG A 120 0.94 -13.93 0.57
N PHE A 121 1.70 -15.01 0.45
CA PHE A 121 1.18 -16.24 -0.14
C PHE A 121 0.39 -17.00 0.92
N GLN A 122 -0.86 -17.32 0.61
CA GLN A 122 -1.62 -18.26 1.42
C GLN A 122 -0.98 -19.64 1.29
N ARG A 123 -0.68 -20.27 2.43
CA ARG A 123 -0.26 -21.68 2.45
C ARG A 123 -1.49 -22.53 2.23
N LYS A 124 -1.38 -23.56 1.39
CA LYS A 124 -2.43 -24.56 1.24
C LYS A 124 -2.71 -25.16 2.61
N TYR A 125 -3.99 -25.20 2.99
CA TYR A 125 -4.40 -25.86 4.22
C TYR A 125 -4.03 -27.36 4.14
N ASP A 126 -3.52 -27.92 5.23
CA ASP A 126 -3.16 -29.34 5.26
C ASP A 126 -4.43 -30.18 5.12
N TYR A 127 -4.46 -31.03 4.10
CA TYR A 127 -5.63 -31.85 3.78
C TYR A 127 -5.93 -32.88 4.86
N GLN A 128 -4.92 -33.42 5.52
CA GLN A 128 -5.13 -34.35 6.65
C GLN A 128 -5.75 -33.60 7.83
N ARG A 129 -5.28 -32.38 8.09
CA ARG A 129 -5.86 -31.53 9.13
C ARG A 129 -7.33 -31.21 8.86
N ALA A 130 -7.69 -30.89 7.61
CA ALA A 130 -9.08 -30.67 7.23
C ALA A 130 -9.98 -31.90 7.50
N LYS A 131 -9.47 -33.11 7.25
CA LYS A 131 -10.22 -34.34 7.55
C LYS A 131 -10.46 -34.56 9.04
N CYS A 132 -9.51 -34.16 9.88
CA CYS A 132 -9.64 -34.25 11.33
C CYS A 132 -10.62 -33.21 11.92
N GLU A 133 -10.99 -32.19 11.14
CA GLU A 133 -11.91 -31.12 11.55
C GLU A 133 -13.38 -31.39 11.21
N ASP A 134 -13.73 -32.63 10.80
CA ASP A 134 -15.12 -33.04 10.59
C ASP A 134 -15.92 -32.93 11.91
N PRO A 135 -16.97 -32.09 11.97
CA PRO A 135 -17.78 -31.91 13.17
C PRO A 135 -18.36 -33.21 13.73
N THR A 136 -18.64 -34.18 12.87
CA THR A 136 -19.18 -35.50 13.26
C THR A 136 -18.12 -36.30 14.01
N ILE A 137 -16.89 -36.35 13.47
CA ILE A 137 -15.76 -37.04 14.09
C ILE A 137 -15.43 -36.39 15.44
N ILE A 138 -15.36 -35.06 15.48
CA ILE A 138 -15.10 -34.30 16.71
C ILE A 138 -16.17 -34.60 17.77
N ARG A 139 -17.46 -34.49 17.43
CA ARG A 139 -18.57 -34.76 18.37
C ARG A 139 -18.55 -36.20 18.88
N ASN A 140 -18.31 -37.17 18.00
CA ASN A 140 -18.26 -38.58 18.38
C ASN A 140 -17.10 -38.86 19.34
N TRP A 141 -15.94 -38.23 19.13
CA TRP A 141 -14.81 -38.34 20.04
C TRP A 141 -15.13 -37.77 21.42
N PHE A 142 -15.68 -36.55 21.51
CA PHE A 142 -16.08 -35.97 22.79
C PHE A 142 -17.17 -36.80 23.50
N ARG A 143 -18.12 -37.36 22.76
CA ARG A 143 -19.12 -38.27 23.30
C ARG A 143 -18.50 -39.53 23.89
N LEU A 144 -17.50 -40.11 23.22
CA LEU A 144 -16.76 -41.26 23.70
C LEU A 144 -16.02 -40.94 25.01
N VAL A 145 -15.35 -39.79 25.07
CA VAL A 145 -14.66 -39.29 26.29
C VAL A 145 -15.64 -39.12 27.44
N GLN A 146 -16.79 -38.46 27.20
CA GLN A 146 -17.83 -38.29 28.22
C GLN A 146 -18.37 -39.64 28.74
N ASN A 147 -18.62 -40.59 27.83
CA ASN A 147 -19.07 -41.93 28.20
C ASN A 147 -18.03 -42.69 29.03
N THR A 148 -16.73 -42.51 28.75
CA THR A 148 -15.66 -43.17 29.52
C THR A 148 -15.50 -42.57 30.90
N ILE A 149 -15.55 -41.24 31.03
CA ILE A 149 -15.58 -40.53 32.32
C ILE A 149 -16.75 -41.07 33.18
N ALA A 150 -17.96 -41.14 32.60
CA ALA A 150 -19.14 -41.64 33.29
C ALA A 150 -19.02 -43.11 33.69
N LYS A 151 -18.47 -43.97 32.82
CA LYS A 151 -18.31 -45.41 33.06
C LYS A 151 -17.35 -45.71 34.22
N TYR A 152 -16.24 -44.98 34.30
CA TYR A 152 -15.20 -45.22 35.30
C TYR A 152 -15.26 -44.27 36.50
N GLY A 153 -16.25 -43.35 36.54
CA GLY A 153 -16.42 -42.42 37.65
C GLY A 153 -15.24 -41.46 37.82
N ILE A 154 -14.57 -41.09 36.73
CA ILE A 154 -13.40 -40.21 36.75
C ILE A 154 -13.85 -38.83 37.24
N ARG A 155 -13.22 -38.29 38.29
CA ARG A 155 -13.57 -36.97 38.82
C ARG A 155 -12.95 -35.90 37.93
N SER A 156 -13.60 -34.75 37.83
CA SER A 156 -13.08 -33.60 37.08
C SER A 156 -11.68 -33.17 37.53
N ASP A 157 -11.37 -33.40 38.80
CA ASP A 157 -10.11 -32.98 39.42
C ASP A 157 -8.92 -33.86 38.98
N ASP A 158 -9.20 -35.01 38.34
CA ASP A 158 -8.21 -35.99 37.87
C ASP A 158 -7.96 -35.92 36.34
N ILE A 159 -8.52 -34.91 35.64
CA ILE A 159 -8.44 -34.69 34.19
C ILE A 159 -7.63 -33.42 33.89
#